data_AF-A0A923SN86-F1
#
_entry.id   AF-A0A923SN86-F1
#
_cell.length_a   1.000
_cell.length_b   1.000
_cell.length_c   1.000
_cell.angle_alpha   90.00
_cell.angle_beta   90.00
_cell.angle_gamma   90.00
#
_symmetry.space_group_name_H-M   'P 1'
#
loop_
_entity.id
_entity.type
_entity.pdbx_description
1 polymer ?
#
loop_
_entity_poly.entity_id
_entity_poly.type
_entity_poly.pdbx_seq_one_letter_code
_entity_poly.pdbx_strand_id
1 'polypeptide(L)'
;MRRLHVLKSILVRTHADKILLTYLVFVVIAALIIQIVEPGINRFVDALWYCYAVISTAGFGDIVVTTFSAKVVSVLLTAYSIVVIALVTGVIVNYYNQLIQIRQKDTLASFSDRLQRLPELSKEELEEMSANAKEFFQNRNGK
;
A
#
# COMPACT_ATOMS: atom_id res chain seq x y z
N MET A 1 4.16 -11.94 -14.40
CA MET A 1 3.41 -10.77 -14.93
C MET A 1 2.03 -10.52 -14.32
N ARG A 2 1.29 -11.53 -13.81
CA ARG A 2 -0.06 -11.33 -13.18
C ARG A 2 -0.06 -10.43 -11.93
N ARG A 3 0.95 -10.53 -11.06
CA ARG A 3 1.04 -9.77 -9.78
C ARG A 3 1.13 -8.24 -9.98
N LEU A 4 1.96 -7.79 -10.93
CA LEU A 4 2.08 -6.37 -11.29
C LEU A 4 0.80 -5.79 -11.89
N HIS A 5 0.03 -6.60 -12.64
CA HIS A 5 -1.26 -6.18 -13.18
C HIS A 5 -2.32 -5.98 -12.10
N VAL A 6 -2.34 -6.81 -11.07
CA VAL A 6 -3.28 -6.65 -9.94
C VAL A 6 -2.96 -5.36 -9.18
N LEU A 7 -1.68 -5.10 -8.87
CA LEU A 7 -1.28 -3.85 -8.20
C LEU A 7 -1.62 -2.61 -9.05
N LYS A 8 -1.28 -2.64 -10.35
CA LYS A 8 -1.58 -1.55 -11.29
C LYS A 8 -3.08 -1.32 -11.43
N SER A 9 -3.87 -2.39 -11.49
CA SER A 9 -5.33 -2.34 -11.53
C SER A 9 -5.89 -1.64 -10.29
N ILE A 10 -5.39 -1.99 -9.10
CA ILE A 10 -5.81 -1.35 -7.85
C ILE A 10 -5.46 0.13 -7.83
N LEU A 11 -4.21 0.46 -8.17
CA LEU A 11 -3.70 1.83 -8.11
C LEU A 11 -4.47 2.78 -9.04
N VAL A 12 -4.76 2.33 -10.27
CA VAL A 12 -5.51 3.12 -11.26
C VAL A 12 -6.99 3.21 -10.90
N ARG A 13 -7.57 2.16 -10.32
CA ARG A 13 -8.99 2.11 -9.94
C ARG A 13 -9.29 2.91 -8.68
N THR A 14 -8.31 3.10 -7.79
CA THR A 14 -8.42 3.98 -6.61
C THR A 14 -7.95 5.42 -6.89
N HIS A 15 -7.47 5.72 -8.10
CA HIS A 15 -6.80 6.99 -8.44
C HIS A 15 -5.62 7.34 -7.52
N ALA A 16 -5.05 6.33 -6.86
CA ALA A 16 -3.93 6.48 -5.95
C ALA A 16 -2.67 6.94 -6.69
N ASP A 17 -2.54 6.58 -7.96
CA ASP A 17 -1.48 7.07 -8.86
C ASP A 17 -1.48 8.59 -8.97
N LYS A 18 -2.66 9.19 -9.17
CA LYS A 18 -2.83 10.65 -9.25
C LYS A 18 -2.52 11.31 -7.91
N ILE A 19 -3.02 10.74 -6.81
CA ILE A 19 -2.80 11.29 -5.45
C ILE A 19 -1.31 11.26 -5.07
N LEU A 20 -0.60 10.18 -5.43
CA LEU A 20 0.84 10.06 -5.19
C LEU A 20 1.63 11.05 -6.05
N LEU A 21 1.23 11.26 -7.31
CA LEU A 21 1.86 12.24 -8.18
C LEU A 21 1.65 13.67 -7.66
N THR A 22 0.42 14.03 -7.27
CA THR A 22 0.13 15.35 -6.70
C THR A 22 0.88 15.57 -5.38
N TYR A 23 1.02 14.52 -4.57
CA TYR A 23 1.81 14.57 -3.34
C TYR A 23 3.30 14.81 -3.62
N LEU A 24 3.90 14.13 -4.62
CA LEU A 24 5.29 14.35 -4.99
C LEU A 24 5.53 15.81 -5.44
N VAL A 25 4.64 16.33 -6.29
CA VAL A 25 4.69 17.74 -6.72
C VAL A 25 4.54 18.67 -5.52
N PHE A 26 3.62 18.37 -4.60
CA PHE A 26 3.40 19.14 -3.39
C PHE A 26 4.66 19.19 -2.49
N VAL A 27 5.37 18.07 -2.31
CA VAL A 27 6.63 18.03 -1.54
C VAL A 27 7.69 18.93 -2.17
N VAL A 28 7.84 18.90 -3.50
CA VAL A 28 8.78 19.76 -4.22
C VAL A 28 8.42 21.23 -4.05
N ILE A 29 7.14 21.59 -4.16
CA ILE A 29 6.66 22.97 -3.95
C ILE A 29 6.90 23.40 -2.50
N ALA A 30 6.61 22.55 -1.52
CA ALA A 30 6.84 22.83 -0.11
C ALA A 30 8.32 23.10 0.17
N ALA A 31 9.22 22.28 -0.39
CA ALA A 31 10.66 22.48 -0.27
C ALA A 31 11.13 23.80 -0.91
N LEU A 32 10.59 24.16 -2.09
CA LEU A 32 10.89 25.46 -2.72
C LEU A 32 10.42 26.64 -1.85
N ILE A 33 9.20 26.57 -1.30
CA ILE A 33 8.68 27.62 -0.42
C ILE A 33 9.55 27.73 0.82
N ILE A 34 9.88 26.61 1.47
CA ILE A 34 10.73 26.58 2.67
C ILE A 34 12.09 27.20 2.38
N GLN A 35 12.74 26.86 1.27
CA GLN A 35 14.03 27.46 0.88
C GLN A 35 13.93 28.98 0.69
N ILE A 36 12.82 29.49 0.14
CA ILE A 36 12.65 30.93 -0.09
C ILE A 36 12.38 31.69 1.21
N VAL A 37 11.57 31.11 2.10
CA VAL A 37 11.10 31.83 3.30
C VAL A 37 11.96 31.57 4.54
N GLU A 38 12.78 30.52 4.56
CA GLU A 38 13.64 30.18 5.69
C GLU A 38 15.10 30.56 5.41
N PRO A 39 15.65 31.62 6.06
CA PRO A 39 17.00 32.11 5.77
C PRO A 39 18.12 31.14 6.15
N GLY A 40 17.84 30.17 7.04
CA GLY A 40 18.80 29.12 7.40
C GLY A 40 18.97 28.03 6.33
N ILE A 41 18.11 27.98 5.32
CA ILE A 41 18.07 26.91 4.31
C ILE A 41 18.38 27.52 2.93
N ASN A 42 19.65 27.47 2.55
CA ASN A 42 20.12 28.15 1.33
C ASN A 42 20.08 27.28 0.06
N ARG A 43 20.13 25.95 0.22
CA ARG A 43 20.13 25.00 -0.91
C ARG A 43 18.81 24.23 -0.97
N PHE A 44 18.33 23.99 -2.17
CA PHE A 44 17.11 23.20 -2.39
C PHE A 44 17.22 21.77 -1.83
N VAL A 45 18.42 21.18 -1.91
CA VAL A 45 18.68 19.83 -1.37
C VAL A 45 18.50 19.80 0.15
N ASP A 46 18.90 20.86 0.85
CA ASP A 46 18.75 20.98 2.30
C ASP A 46 17.26 21.12 2.69
N ALA A 47 16.48 21.84 1.86
CA ALA A 47 15.02 21.94 2.02
C ALA A 47 14.32 20.60 1.79
N LEU A 48 14.74 19.83 0.77
CA LEU A 48 14.24 18.48 0.53
C LEU A 48 14.61 17.51 1.65
N TRP A 49 15.82 17.62 2.19
CA TRP A 49 16.27 16.84 3.35
C TRP A 49 15.40 17.13 4.58
N TYR A 50 15.13 18.42 4.85
CA TYR A 50 14.20 18.82 5.89
C TYR A 50 12.80 18.22 5.67
N CYS A 51 12.24 18.32 4.45
CA CYS A 51 10.95 17.72 4.14
C CYS A 51 10.95 16.21 4.39
N TYR A 52 11.99 15.50 3.95
CA TYR A 52 12.15 14.08 4.23
C TYR A 52 12.12 13.78 5.74
N ALA A 53 12.92 14.49 6.54
CA ALA A 53 13.00 14.29 7.99
C ALA A 53 11.65 14.52 8.71
N VAL A 54 10.83 15.45 8.22
CA VAL A 54 9.47 15.72 8.71
C VAL A 54 8.50 14.61 8.28
N ILE A 55 8.46 14.28 6.99
CA ILE A 55 7.57 13.26 6.42
C ILE A 55 7.83 11.89 7.06
N SER A 56 9.10 11.53 7.26
CA SER A 56 9.50 10.27 7.86
C SER A 56 9.29 10.21 9.37
N THR A 57 8.89 11.33 9.99
CA THR A 57 8.82 11.51 11.44
C THR A 57 10.15 11.26 12.17
N ALA A 58 11.28 11.26 11.46
CA ALA A 58 12.59 11.03 12.06
C ALA A 58 13.08 12.25 12.85
N GLY A 59 12.84 13.46 12.31
CA GLY A 59 13.09 14.71 13.02
C GLY A 59 14.52 14.86 13.56
N PHE A 60 15.53 14.59 12.73
CA PHE A 60 16.95 14.60 13.14
C PHE A 60 17.41 15.89 13.83
N GLY A 61 16.77 17.03 13.53
CA GLY A 61 17.02 18.31 14.19
C GLY A 61 18.30 19.02 13.75
N ASP A 62 18.99 18.48 12.75
CA ASP A 62 20.16 19.07 12.08
C ASP A 62 19.78 20.29 11.23
N ILE A 63 18.60 20.23 10.59
CA ILE A 63 17.99 21.36 9.87
C ILE A 63 16.61 21.61 10.48
N VAL A 64 16.35 22.87 10.86
CA VAL A 64 15.09 23.30 11.46
C VAL A 64 14.59 24.58 10.81
N VAL A 65 13.27 24.75 10.81
CA VAL A 65 12.62 25.98 10.35
C VAL A 65 12.24 26.87 11.52
N THR A 66 12.57 28.15 11.43
CA THR A 66 12.33 29.12 12.51
C THR A 66 11.22 30.10 12.17
N THR A 67 11.03 30.40 10.88
CA THR A 67 10.06 31.38 10.39
C THR A 67 8.63 30.87 10.50
N PHE A 68 7.68 31.79 10.70
CA PHE A 68 6.26 31.45 10.81
C PHE A 68 5.74 30.78 9.53
N SER A 69 6.07 31.34 8.36
CA SER A 69 5.64 30.80 7.06
C SER A 69 6.16 29.38 6.82
N ALA A 70 7.44 29.11 7.10
CA ALA A 70 7.99 27.76 6.95
C ALA A 70 7.32 26.77 7.92
N LYS A 71 7.05 27.17 9.17
CA LYS A 71 6.32 26.33 10.13
C LYS A 71 4.91 25.97 9.65
N VAL A 72 4.18 26.92 9.07
CA VAL A 72 2.85 26.66 8.48
C VAL A 72 2.96 25.64 7.34
N VAL A 73 3.94 25.80 6.44
CA VAL A 73 4.18 24.84 5.35
C VAL A 73 4.51 23.46 5.89
N SER A 74 5.34 23.35 6.94
CA SER A 74 5.68 22.08 7.58
C SER A 74 4.49 21.38 8.21
N VAL A 75 3.56 22.13 8.82
CA VAL A 75 2.30 21.58 9.35
C VAL A 75 1.44 21.02 8.23
N LEU A 76 1.26 21.78 7.14
CA LEU A 76 0.50 21.33 5.97
C LEU A 76 1.14 20.09 5.32
N LEU A 77 2.47 20.08 5.22
CA LEU A 77 3.24 18.93 4.74
C LEU A 77 2.96 17.70 5.58
N THR A 78 3.02 17.82 6.90
CA THR A 78 2.78 16.71 7.83
C THR A 78 1.36 16.18 7.70
N ALA A 79 0.36 17.07 7.67
CA ALA A 79 -1.06 16.69 7.54
C ALA A 79 -1.32 15.92 6.24
N TYR A 80 -0.79 16.39 5.10
CA TYR A 80 -0.96 15.69 3.82
C TYR A 80 -0.19 14.36 3.80
N SER A 81 1.01 14.31 4.39
CA SER A 81 1.80 13.08 4.50
C SER A 81 1.05 11.97 5.22
N ILE A 82 0.37 12.29 6.33
CA ILE A 82 -0.44 11.31 7.09
C ILE A 82 -1.54 10.69 6.20
N VAL A 83 -2.25 11.53 5.44
CA VAL A 83 -3.31 11.05 4.52
C VAL A 83 -2.73 10.13 3.45
N VAL A 84 -1.59 10.48 2.87
CA VAL A 84 -0.94 9.67 1.83
C VAL A 84 -0.42 8.34 2.38
N ILE A 85 0.21 8.34 3.55
CA ILE A 85 0.69 7.11 4.20
C ILE A 85 -0.49 6.16 4.52
N ALA A 86 -1.61 6.70 5.02
CA ALA A 86 -2.82 5.93 5.26
C ALA A 86 -3.37 5.31 3.96
N LEU A 87 -3.39 6.08 2.87
CA LEU A 87 -3.84 5.62 1.55
C LEU A 87 -2.92 4.52 0.99
N VAL A 88 -1.60 4.67 1.07
CA VAL A 88 -0.63 3.66 0.63
C VAL A 88 -0.84 2.36 1.41
N THR A 89 -1.03 2.46 2.72
CA THR A 89 -1.32 1.30 3.58
C THR A 89 -2.61 0.61 3.14
N GLY A 90 -3.68 1.38 2.89
CA GLY A 90 -4.95 0.85 2.39
C GLY A 90 -4.83 0.14 1.03
N VAL A 91 -4.04 0.68 0.11
CA VAL A 91 -3.76 0.06 -1.20
C VAL A 91 -3.05 -1.28 -1.02
N ILE A 92 -2.05 -1.35 -0.14
CA ILE A 92 -1.30 -2.58 0.15
C ILE A 92 -2.24 -3.65 0.74
N VAL A 93 -3.05 -3.28 1.74
CA VAL A 93 -4.01 -4.21 2.36
C VAL A 93 -5.01 -4.72 1.33
N ASN A 94 -5.57 -3.83 0.49
CA ASN A 94 -6.48 -4.21 -0.58
C ASN A 94 -5.83 -5.16 -1.60
N TYR A 95 -4.56 -4.93 -1.93
CA TYR A 95 -3.80 -5.82 -2.81
C TYR A 95 -3.65 -7.23 -2.24
N TYR A 96 -3.27 -7.36 -0.97
CA TYR A 96 -3.19 -8.66 -0.31
C TYR A 96 -4.55 -9.36 -0.24
N ASN A 97 -5.61 -8.64 0.10
CA ASN A 97 -6.97 -9.18 0.12
C ASN A 97 -7.37 -9.72 -1.27
N GLN A 98 -7.09 -8.97 -2.34
CA GLN A 98 -7.38 -9.44 -3.71
C GLN A 98 -6.55 -10.66 -4.11
N LEU A 99 -5.27 -10.73 -3.71
CA LEU A 99 -4.45 -11.91 -3.95
C LEU A 99 -4.99 -13.15 -3.23
N ILE A 100 -5.43 -13.02 -1.99
CA ILE A 100 -6.02 -14.11 -1.21
C ILE A 100 -7.33 -14.57 -1.88
N GLN A 101 -8.18 -13.63 -2.30
CA GLN A 101 -9.44 -13.92 -2.98
C GLN A 101 -9.23 -14.64 -4.32
N ILE A 102 -8.22 -14.25 -5.11
CA ILE A 102 -7.86 -14.94 -6.36
C ILE A 102 -7.45 -16.38 -6.06
N ARG A 103 -6.60 -16.62 -5.05
CA ARG A 103 -6.20 -17.97 -4.65
C ARG A 103 -7.38 -18.83 -4.21
N GLN A 104 -8.29 -18.28 -3.41
CA GLN A 104 -9.49 -19.01 -2.97
C GLN A 104 -10.37 -19.42 -4.16
N LYS A 105 -10.57 -18.52 -5.14
CA LYS A 105 -11.34 -18.84 -6.34
C LYS A 105 -10.68 -19.92 -7.19
N ASP A 106 -9.37 -19.87 -7.37
CA ASP A 106 -8.62 -20.89 -8.11
C ASP A 106 -8.73 -22.27 -7.40
N THR A 107 -8.62 -22.30 -6.06
CA THR A 107 -8.81 -23.53 -5.28
C THR A 107 -10.23 -24.07 -5.42
N LEU A 108 -11.26 -23.24 -5.28
CA LEU A 108 -12.66 -23.65 -5.43
C LEU A 108 -12.98 -24.15 -6.83
N ALA A 109 -12.41 -23.53 -7.87
CA ALA A 109 -12.56 -23.98 -9.25
C ALA A 109 -11.98 -25.39 -9.45
N SER A 110 -10.79 -25.66 -8.90
CA SER A 110 -10.17 -26.99 -8.96
C SER A 110 -10.97 -28.05 -8.19
N PHE A 111 -11.55 -27.69 -7.05
CA PHE A 111 -12.45 -28.57 -6.29
C PHE A 111 -13.72 -28.88 -7.08
N SER A 112 -14.33 -27.87 -7.70
CA SER A 112 -15.53 -28.04 -8.52
C SER A 112 -15.28 -28.93 -9.74
N ASP A 113 -14.13 -28.79 -10.41
CA ASP A 113 -13.76 -29.64 -11.57
C ASP A 113 -13.61 -31.10 -11.15
N ARG A 114 -12.94 -31.36 -10.01
CA ARG A 114 -12.83 -32.72 -9.45
C ARG A 114 -14.19 -33.29 -9.06
N LEU A 115 -15.11 -32.47 -8.51
CA LEU A 115 -16.47 -32.89 -8.21
C LEU A 115 -17.27 -33.28 -9.47
N GLN A 116 -17.05 -32.60 -10.59
CA GLN A 116 -17.72 -32.95 -11.85
C GLN A 116 -17.20 -34.27 -12.43
N ARG A 117 -15.95 -34.63 -12.15
CA ARG A 117 -15.33 -35.90 -12.59
C ARG A 117 -15.34 -37.00 -11.53
N LEU A 118 -16.17 -36.88 -10.49
CA LEU A 118 -16.30 -37.87 -9.41
C LEU A 118 -16.30 -39.35 -9.86
N PRO A 119 -16.97 -39.75 -10.96
CA PRO A 119 -16.98 -41.14 -11.41
C PRO A 119 -15.62 -41.64 -11.92
N GLU A 120 -14.74 -40.72 -12.34
CA GLU A 120 -13.45 -41.00 -12.96
C GLU A 120 -12.28 -40.94 -11.96
N LEU A 121 -12.52 -40.47 -10.72
CA LEU A 121 -11.49 -40.37 -9.69
C LEU A 121 -11.10 -41.73 -9.11
N SER A 122 -9.80 -41.92 -8.85
CA SER A 122 -9.31 -43.07 -8.10
C SER A 122 -9.71 -42.98 -6.62
N LYS A 123 -9.71 -44.11 -5.90
CA LYS A 123 -9.98 -44.11 -4.45
C LYS A 123 -8.99 -43.24 -3.67
N GLU A 124 -7.73 -43.20 -4.09
CA GLU A 124 -6.67 -42.40 -3.46
C GLU A 124 -6.94 -40.90 -3.63
N GLU A 125 -7.35 -40.47 -4.82
CA GLU A 125 -7.70 -39.06 -5.09
C GLU A 125 -8.96 -38.62 -4.33
N LEU A 126 -9.91 -39.54 -4.13
CA LEU A 126 -11.14 -39.29 -3.39
C LEU A 126 -10.88 -39.15 -1.88
N GLU A 127 -9.98 -39.96 -1.33
CA GLU A 127 -9.51 -39.84 0.06
C GLU A 127 -8.73 -38.53 0.28
N GLU A 128 -7.87 -38.14 -0.66
CA GLU A 128 -7.15 -36.87 -0.63
C GLU A 128 -8.12 -35.67 -0.63
N MET A 129 -9.14 -35.69 -1.51
CA MET A 129 -10.16 -34.64 -1.54
C MET A 129 -10.97 -34.57 -0.25
N SER A 130 -11.36 -35.72 0.30
CA SER A 130 -12.06 -35.84 1.59
C SER A 130 -11.24 -35.23 2.72
N ALA A 131 -9.94 -35.55 2.80
CA ALA A 131 -9.03 -35.01 3.81
C ALA A 131 -8.88 -33.48 3.68
N ASN A 132 -8.61 -32.99 2.47
CA ASN A 132 -8.46 -31.56 2.18
C ASN A 132 -9.74 -30.77 2.48
N ALA A 133 -10.92 -31.33 2.16
CA ALA A 133 -12.20 -30.70 2.48
C ALA A 133 -12.43 -30.63 3.99
N LYS A 134 -12.16 -31.72 4.71
CA LYS A 134 -12.32 -31.79 6.17
C LYS A 134 -11.40 -30.78 6.88
N GLU A 135 -10.16 -30.65 6.41
CA GLU A 135 -9.20 -29.66 6.91
C GLU A 135 -9.64 -28.22 6.59
N PHE A 136 -10.13 -27.96 5.38
CA PHE A 136 -10.67 -26.65 4.99
C PHE A 136 -11.85 -26.21 5.87
N PHE A 137 -12.80 -27.11 6.16
CA PHE A 137 -13.95 -26.81 7.02
C PHE A 137 -13.58 -26.71 8.50
N GLN A 138 -12.61 -27.50 8.99
CA GLN A 138 -12.11 -27.38 10.36
C GLN A 138 -11.39 -26.04 10.59
N ASN A 139 -10.52 -25.61 9.66
CA ASN A 139 -9.84 -24.32 9.75
C ASN A 139 -10.78 -23.12 9.64
N ARG A 140 -11.96 -23.28 9.02
CA ARG A 140 -12.97 -22.23 8.92
C ARG A 140 -13.84 -22.07 10.16
N ASN A 141 -14.08 -23.16 10.91
CA ASN A 141 -14.93 -23.18 12.11
C ASN A 141 -14.16 -22.90 13.41
N GLY A 142 -12.82 -22.81 13.35
CA GLY A 142 -11.95 -22.49 14.49
C GLY A 142 -11.65 -21.00 14.69
N LYS A 143 -12.42 -20.10 14.08
CA LYS A 143 -12.38 -18.65 14.33
C LYS A 143 -13.72 -18.15 14.83
#